data_AF-J9EYP5-F1
#
_entry.id   AF-J9EYP5-F1
#
_cell.length_a   1.000
_cell.length_b   1.000
_cell.length_c   1.000
_cell.angle_alpha   90.00
_cell.angle_beta   90.00
_cell.angle_gamma   90.00
#
_symmetry.space_group_name_H-M   'P 1'
#
loop_
_entity.id
_entity.type
_entity.pdbx_description
1 polymer ?
#
loop_
_entity_poly.entity_id
_entity_poly.type
_entity_poly.pdbx_seq_one_letter_code
_entity_poly.pdbx_strand_id
1 'polypeptide(L)'
;MSSGVGTRARILESRKENYTWSCGRGANRKPQIKNHKLFITNTNSDWINPIKLRFSVQLRNEAIPKMPRNGGKIVDMNLFPVLNKYGSEDTFIIHFNRKCGVDNVCTSDLQLRAVLPGISQEEDGTYITQVGEKTTIDISFLVKNNAERAYEATLFIEYNSDELDIPILIRKDSPVNIDDFK
;
A
#
# COMPACT_ATOMS: atom_id res chain seq x y z
N MET A 1 -23.80 -3.28 8.59
CA MET A 1 -23.58 -3.56 7.15
C MET A 1 -22.60 -2.54 6.62
N SER A 2 -21.34 -2.91 6.38
CA SER A 2 -20.37 -2.00 5.77
C SER A 2 -20.76 -1.81 4.31
N SER A 3 -21.48 -0.72 4.02
CA SER A 3 -21.71 -0.30 2.64
C SER A 3 -20.36 0.10 2.06
N GLY A 4 -19.68 -0.87 1.42
CA GLY A 4 -18.46 -0.61 0.68
C GLY A 4 -18.70 0.54 -0.30
N VAL A 5 -17.71 1.41 -0.44
CA VAL A 5 -17.75 2.52 -1.40
C VAL A 5 -18.10 1.95 -2.77
N GLY A 6 -19.22 2.40 -3.34
CA GLY A 6 -19.70 1.92 -4.62
C GLY A 6 -18.69 2.19 -5.75
N THR A 7 -18.87 1.52 -6.87
CA THR A 7 -18.02 1.65 -8.05
C THR A 7 -17.80 3.10 -8.48
N ARG A 8 -16.55 3.59 -8.44
CA ARG A 8 -16.21 4.98 -8.77
C ARG A 8 -15.76 5.18 -10.22
N ALA A 9 -15.17 4.15 -10.82
CA ALA A 9 -14.74 4.17 -12.21
C ALA A 9 -15.14 2.88 -12.93
N ARG A 10 -15.28 3.01 -14.25
CA ARG A 10 -15.60 1.91 -15.16
C ARG A 10 -14.66 1.92 -16.35
N ILE A 11 -14.40 0.74 -16.87
CA ILE A 11 -13.58 0.52 -18.06
C ILE A 11 -14.46 0.77 -19.28
N LEU A 12 -13.99 1.58 -20.24
CA LEU A 12 -14.77 2.02 -21.40
C LEU A 12 -15.23 0.83 -22.25
N GLU A 13 -14.38 -0.16 -22.41
CA GLU A 13 -14.58 -1.35 -23.25
C GLU A 13 -15.69 -2.27 -22.75
N SER A 14 -15.82 -2.45 -21.43
CA SER A 14 -16.84 -3.32 -20.84
C SER A 14 -18.02 -2.57 -20.24
N ARG A 15 -17.87 -1.25 -20.00
CA ARG A 15 -18.76 -0.43 -19.16
C ARG A 15 -18.92 -0.98 -17.73
N LYS A 16 -17.99 -1.83 -17.29
CA LYS A 16 -17.95 -2.51 -15.98
C LYS A 16 -16.62 -2.21 -15.29
N GLU A 17 -16.48 -2.70 -14.07
CA GLU A 17 -15.23 -2.63 -13.29
C GLU A 17 -14.14 -3.56 -13.79
N ASN A 18 -14.53 -4.63 -14.46
CA ASN A 18 -13.63 -5.63 -14.98
C ASN A 18 -13.66 -5.66 -16.50
N TYR A 19 -12.51 -5.98 -17.07
CA TYR A 19 -12.35 -6.24 -18.49
C TYR A 19 -11.23 -7.25 -18.67
N THR A 20 -11.52 -8.31 -19.43
CA THR A 20 -10.56 -9.39 -19.70
C THR A 20 -10.29 -9.42 -21.18
N TRP A 21 -9.01 -9.49 -21.55
CA TRP A 21 -8.57 -9.64 -22.93
C TRP A 21 -7.52 -10.73 -23.05
N SER A 22 -7.35 -11.24 -24.27
CA SER A 22 -6.26 -12.18 -24.58
C SER A 22 -4.92 -11.44 -24.62
N CYS A 23 -3.92 -11.90 -23.86
CA CYS A 23 -2.56 -11.37 -23.80
C CYS A 23 -1.51 -12.49 -23.89
N GLY A 24 -0.22 -12.14 -24.01
CA GLY A 24 0.90 -13.07 -23.86
C GLY A 24 1.37 -13.78 -25.13
N ARG A 25 0.53 -13.88 -26.19
CA ARG A 25 0.94 -14.50 -27.46
C ARG A 25 2.07 -13.71 -28.11
N GLY A 26 3.28 -14.28 -28.14
CA GLY A 26 4.47 -13.62 -28.71
C GLY A 26 5.13 -12.58 -27.80
N ALA A 27 4.71 -12.49 -26.53
CA ALA A 27 5.28 -11.57 -25.55
C ALA A 27 6.76 -11.88 -25.24
N ASN A 28 7.21 -13.10 -25.52
CA ASN A 28 8.63 -13.49 -25.42
C ASN A 28 9.54 -12.83 -26.46
N ARG A 29 8.98 -12.28 -27.55
CA ARG A 29 9.76 -11.65 -28.64
C ARG A 29 9.72 -10.13 -28.58
N LYS A 30 8.59 -9.56 -28.16
CA LYS A 30 8.39 -8.11 -28.09
C LYS A 30 7.41 -7.76 -26.97
N PRO A 31 7.65 -6.68 -26.21
CA PRO A 31 6.69 -6.15 -25.25
C PRO A 31 5.34 -5.87 -25.91
N GLN A 32 4.26 -6.21 -25.20
CA GLN A 32 2.89 -5.93 -25.62
C GLN A 32 2.32 -4.80 -24.75
N ILE A 33 1.98 -3.68 -25.39
CA ILE A 33 1.40 -2.52 -24.70
C ILE A 33 -0.06 -2.41 -25.12
N LYS A 34 -0.96 -2.28 -24.14
CA LYS A 34 -2.37 -1.98 -24.36
C LYS A 34 -2.79 -0.79 -23.51
N ASN A 35 -3.51 0.13 -24.15
CA ASN A 35 -4.09 1.28 -23.49
C ASN A 35 -5.57 1.03 -23.24
N HIS A 36 -6.01 1.29 -22.01
CA HIS A 36 -7.41 1.19 -21.60
C HIS A 36 -7.89 2.55 -21.13
N LYS A 37 -9.12 2.91 -21.50
CA LYS A 37 -9.72 4.18 -21.06
C LYS A 37 -10.66 3.90 -19.89
N LEU A 38 -10.49 4.67 -18.83
CA LEU A 38 -11.39 4.64 -17.69
C LEU A 38 -12.20 5.92 -17.64
N PHE A 39 -13.46 5.81 -17.18
CA PHE A 39 -14.29 6.97 -16.89
C PHE A 39 -14.81 6.90 -15.46
N ILE A 40 -14.82 8.05 -14.79
CA ILE A 40 -15.35 8.22 -13.45
C ILE A 40 -16.85 8.53 -13.57
N THR A 41 -17.67 7.92 -12.73
CA THR A 41 -19.12 8.17 -12.76
C THR A 41 -19.44 9.56 -12.18
N ASN A 42 -20.45 10.22 -12.73
CA ASN A 42 -20.95 11.50 -12.21
C ASN A 42 -21.56 11.37 -10.79
N THR A 43 -21.88 10.16 -10.36
CA THR A 43 -22.34 9.84 -9.01
C THR A 43 -21.22 9.72 -7.99
N ASN A 44 -19.94 9.85 -8.40
CA ASN A 44 -18.82 9.73 -7.48
C ASN A 44 -18.81 10.91 -6.48
N SER A 45 -18.98 10.59 -5.19
CA SER A 45 -18.84 11.55 -4.09
C SER A 45 -17.46 11.50 -3.44
N ASP A 46 -16.72 10.41 -3.64
CA ASP A 46 -15.40 10.18 -3.04
C ASP A 46 -14.28 10.57 -4.00
N TRP A 47 -13.83 11.81 -3.83
CA TRP A 47 -12.71 12.41 -4.58
C TRP A 47 -11.41 12.43 -3.77
N ILE A 48 -11.39 11.79 -2.60
CA ILE A 48 -10.25 11.81 -1.67
C ILE A 48 -9.44 10.53 -1.82
N ASN A 49 -10.10 9.38 -1.80
CA ASN A 49 -9.44 8.09 -1.90
C ASN A 49 -9.01 7.83 -3.34
N PRO A 50 -7.80 7.31 -3.62
CA PRO A 50 -7.42 6.99 -4.98
C PRO A 50 -8.21 5.79 -5.52
N ILE A 51 -8.22 5.67 -6.84
CA ILE A 51 -8.74 4.49 -7.55
C ILE A 51 -7.61 3.48 -7.64
N LYS A 52 -7.84 2.27 -7.12
CA LYS A 52 -6.90 1.15 -7.22
C LYS A 52 -7.36 0.22 -8.35
N LEU A 53 -6.48 -0.07 -9.30
CA LEU A 53 -6.72 -0.98 -10.40
C LEU A 53 -5.81 -2.19 -10.25
N ARG A 54 -6.41 -3.38 -10.18
CA ARG A 54 -5.67 -4.63 -10.18
C ARG A 54 -5.53 -5.15 -11.60
N PHE A 55 -4.30 -5.36 -12.03
CA PHE A 55 -3.96 -6.14 -13.21
C PHE A 55 -3.55 -7.54 -12.78
N SER A 56 -4.09 -8.56 -13.45
CA SER A 56 -3.70 -9.95 -13.20
C SER A 56 -3.66 -10.74 -14.50
N VAL A 57 -2.72 -11.69 -14.58
CA VAL A 57 -2.50 -12.57 -15.73
C VAL A 57 -2.62 -14.02 -15.27
N GLN A 58 -3.28 -14.83 -16.08
CA GLN A 58 -3.45 -16.27 -15.87
C GLN A 58 -3.15 -17.04 -17.14
N LEU A 59 -2.60 -18.25 -17.02
CA LEU A 59 -2.42 -19.15 -18.15
C LEU A 59 -3.80 -19.66 -18.58
N ARG A 60 -4.06 -19.59 -19.88
CA ARG A 60 -5.23 -20.25 -20.45
C ARG A 60 -4.89 -21.71 -20.69
N ASN A 61 -5.73 -22.60 -20.17
CA ASN A 61 -5.63 -24.05 -20.37
C ASN A 61 -4.29 -24.62 -19.85
N GLU A 62 -4.05 -24.49 -18.55
CA GLU A 62 -2.90 -25.10 -17.88
C GLU A 62 -2.88 -26.61 -18.14
N ALA A 63 -1.90 -27.04 -18.93
CA ALA A 63 -1.61 -28.45 -19.10
C ALA A 63 -0.73 -28.89 -17.93
N ILE A 64 -0.99 -30.08 -17.38
CA ILE A 64 -0.15 -30.67 -16.33
C ILE A 64 0.63 -31.83 -16.96
N PRO A 65 1.97 -31.81 -16.92
CA PRO A 65 2.76 -32.90 -17.49
C PRO A 65 2.51 -34.18 -16.69
N LYS A 66 2.21 -35.27 -17.38
CA LYS A 66 2.13 -36.60 -16.77
C LYS A 66 3.51 -37.24 -16.77
N MET A 67 3.90 -37.87 -15.66
CA MET A 67 5.15 -38.63 -15.62
C MET A 67 5.13 -39.72 -16.70
N PRO A 68 6.19 -39.81 -17.53
CA PRO A 68 6.31 -40.89 -18.49
C PRO A 68 6.52 -42.22 -17.76
N ARG A 69 6.10 -43.33 -18.38
CA ARG A 69 6.41 -44.68 -17.88
C ARG A 69 7.93 -44.93 -17.96
N ASN A 70 8.45 -45.84 -17.15
CA ASN A 70 9.86 -46.25 -17.22
C ASN A 70 10.22 -46.69 -18.65
N GLY A 71 11.30 -46.12 -19.20
CA GLY A 71 11.72 -46.33 -20.59
C GLY A 71 10.95 -45.52 -21.64
N GLY A 72 9.98 -44.70 -21.23
CA GLY A 72 9.21 -43.81 -22.10
C GLY A 72 9.98 -42.56 -22.53
N LYS A 73 9.49 -41.91 -23.60
CA LYS A 73 10.07 -40.64 -24.08
C LYS A 73 9.91 -39.54 -23.03
N ILE A 74 10.97 -38.75 -22.85
CA ILE A 74 10.98 -37.59 -21.94
C ILE A 74 9.94 -36.56 -22.41
N VAL A 75 9.21 -35.98 -21.46
CA VAL A 75 8.21 -34.95 -21.70
C VAL A 75 8.88 -33.64 -22.13
N ASP A 76 8.39 -33.03 -23.20
CA ASP A 76 8.86 -31.71 -23.63
C ASP A 76 8.31 -30.61 -22.71
N MET A 77 9.17 -30.04 -21.88
CA MET A 77 8.79 -29.00 -20.92
C MET A 77 8.36 -27.68 -21.58
N ASN A 78 8.72 -27.44 -22.85
CA ASN A 78 8.33 -26.22 -23.56
C ASN A 78 6.81 -26.13 -23.79
N LEU A 79 6.10 -27.26 -23.66
CA LEU A 79 4.64 -27.35 -23.78
C LEU A 79 3.91 -27.01 -22.46
N PHE A 80 4.64 -26.82 -21.37
CA PHE A 80 4.11 -26.63 -20.02
C PHE A 80 4.68 -25.34 -19.38
N PRO A 81 4.34 -24.15 -19.91
CA PRO A 81 4.81 -22.90 -19.34
C PRO A 81 4.24 -22.70 -17.93
N VAL A 82 5.01 -22.03 -17.09
CA VAL A 82 4.60 -21.65 -15.72
C VAL A 82 4.64 -20.12 -15.58
N LEU A 83 3.65 -19.57 -14.87
CA LEU A 83 3.65 -18.15 -14.49
C LEU A 83 4.41 -17.95 -13.19
N ASN A 84 5.19 -16.87 -13.13
CA ASN A 84 5.77 -16.42 -11.88
C ASN A 84 4.67 -15.83 -10.98
N LYS A 85 4.49 -16.41 -9.80
CA LYS A 85 3.51 -15.98 -8.78
C LYS A 85 3.68 -14.53 -8.35
N TYR A 86 4.90 -14.00 -8.35
CA TYR A 86 5.18 -12.64 -7.88
C TYR A 86 4.99 -11.55 -8.95
N GLY A 87 4.96 -11.92 -10.23
CA GLY A 87 4.79 -10.98 -11.34
C GLY A 87 3.46 -11.11 -12.08
N SER A 88 2.58 -12.01 -11.63
CA SER A 88 1.28 -12.27 -12.26
C SER A 88 0.18 -11.32 -11.82
N GLU A 89 0.41 -10.52 -10.78
CA GLU A 89 -0.53 -9.53 -10.26
C GLU A 89 0.22 -8.23 -9.97
N ASP A 90 -0.37 -7.11 -10.38
CA ASP A 90 0.14 -5.77 -10.12
C ASP A 90 -1.02 -4.83 -9.80
N THR A 91 -0.76 -3.80 -8.99
CA THR A 91 -1.77 -2.82 -8.59
C THR A 91 -1.34 -1.41 -8.94
N PHE A 92 -2.12 -0.76 -9.79
CA PHE A 92 -1.95 0.63 -10.16
C PHE A 92 -2.84 1.53 -9.31
N ILE A 93 -2.30 2.68 -8.89
CA ILE A 93 -3.03 3.65 -8.08
C ILE A 93 -3.17 4.94 -8.88
N ILE A 94 -4.40 5.43 -8.99
CA ILE A 94 -4.73 6.69 -9.66
C ILE A 94 -5.31 7.64 -8.63
N HIS A 95 -4.59 8.70 -8.32
CA HIS A 95 -5.05 9.74 -7.40
C HIS A 95 -5.97 10.72 -8.15
N PHE A 96 -7.02 11.19 -7.48
CA PHE A 96 -7.78 12.33 -7.96
C PHE A 96 -6.98 13.62 -7.78
N ASN A 97 -7.28 14.63 -8.59
CA ASN A 97 -6.71 15.96 -8.40
C ASN A 97 -7.13 16.48 -7.02
N ARG A 98 -6.17 16.49 -6.11
CA ARG A 98 -6.29 17.02 -4.76
C ARG A 98 -6.21 18.53 -4.93
N LYS A 99 -7.12 19.31 -4.33
CA LYS A 99 -7.15 20.78 -4.50
C LYS A 99 -5.89 21.45 -3.89
N CYS A 100 -4.75 21.31 -4.54
CA CYS A 100 -3.39 21.69 -4.12
C CYS A 100 -3.00 23.07 -4.66
N GLY A 101 -3.89 24.06 -4.57
CA GLY A 101 -3.61 25.39 -5.11
C GLY A 101 -3.63 25.49 -6.65
N VAL A 102 -2.87 26.45 -7.18
CA VAL A 102 -2.94 26.92 -8.59
C VAL A 102 -2.09 26.07 -9.54
N ASP A 103 -1.00 25.48 -9.04
CA ASP A 103 -0.10 24.60 -9.80
C ASP A 103 -0.55 23.13 -9.77
N ASN A 104 -1.57 22.79 -8.97
CA ASN A 104 -2.04 21.43 -8.72
C ASN A 104 -0.96 20.48 -8.17
N VAL A 105 0.09 20.99 -7.51
CA VAL A 105 1.15 20.17 -6.90
C VAL A 105 1.10 20.32 -5.38
N CYS A 106 0.61 19.28 -4.68
CA CYS A 106 0.53 19.30 -3.22
C CYS A 106 1.91 19.28 -2.57
N THR A 107 2.29 20.39 -1.93
CA THR A 107 3.48 20.50 -1.10
C THR A 107 3.08 20.50 0.37
N SER A 108 3.31 19.39 1.07
CA SER A 108 3.05 19.25 2.50
C SER A 108 4.31 19.49 3.35
N ASP A 109 4.14 20.06 4.53
CA ASP A 109 5.19 20.22 5.55
C ASP A 109 4.80 19.37 6.77
N LEU A 110 5.15 18.09 6.70
CA LEU A 110 4.90 17.13 7.78
C LEU A 110 6.04 17.20 8.80
N GLN A 111 5.70 17.59 10.02
CA GLN A 111 6.60 17.63 11.16
C GLN A 111 6.19 16.55 12.16
N LEU A 112 7.17 15.74 12.57
CA LEU A 112 7.01 14.69 13.57
C LEU A 112 7.86 15.03 14.79
N ARG A 113 7.26 14.97 15.97
CA ARG A 113 7.99 15.05 17.25
C ARG A 113 7.58 13.86 18.11
N ALA A 114 8.55 13.08 18.56
CA ALA A 114 8.33 12.00 19.51
C ALA A 114 8.65 12.47 20.93
N VAL A 115 7.84 12.07 21.90
CA VAL A 115 8.03 12.33 23.33
C VAL A 115 7.84 11.02 24.08
N LEU A 116 8.74 10.71 25.01
CA LEU A 116 8.65 9.50 25.84
C LEU A 116 8.21 9.90 27.26
N PRO A 117 6.89 9.96 27.52
CA PRO A 117 6.38 10.40 28.81
C PRO A 117 6.93 9.56 29.98
N GLY A 118 7.39 10.27 31.01
CA GLY A 118 7.93 9.66 32.22
C GLY A 118 9.31 9.02 32.05
N ILE A 119 10.02 9.28 30.94
CA ILE A 119 11.44 8.94 30.79
C ILE A 119 12.24 10.25 30.83
N SER A 120 13.28 10.30 31.65
CA SER A 120 14.13 11.48 31.78
C SER A 120 14.92 11.71 30.50
N GLN A 121 15.08 12.98 30.13
CA GLN A 121 15.86 13.41 28.99
C GLN A 121 17.13 14.09 29.49
N GLU A 122 18.28 13.72 28.92
CA GLU A 122 19.56 14.39 29.17
C GLU A 122 19.65 15.73 28.39
N GLU A 123 20.68 16.54 28.69
CA GLU A 123 20.89 17.86 28.08
C GLU A 123 21.10 17.79 26.55
N ASP A 124 21.56 16.65 26.04
CA ASP A 124 21.76 16.39 24.61
C ASP A 124 20.46 15.95 23.89
N GLY A 125 19.37 15.76 24.64
CA GLY A 125 18.08 15.30 24.13
C GLY A 125 17.91 13.78 24.13
N THR A 126 18.87 13.02 24.65
CA THR A 126 18.80 11.55 24.74
C THR A 126 17.87 11.15 25.89
N TYR A 127 16.96 10.19 25.64
CA TYR A 127 16.09 9.63 26.69
C TYR A 127 16.79 8.46 27.37
N ILE A 128 16.83 8.46 28.70
CA ILE A 128 17.50 7.42 29.48
C ILE A 128 16.52 6.81 30.49
N THR A 129 16.53 5.48 30.54
CA THR A 129 15.80 4.67 31.51
C THR A 129 16.70 3.54 32.00
N GLN A 130 16.57 3.14 33.26
CA GLN A 130 17.35 2.01 33.78
C GLN A 130 16.74 0.69 33.31
N VAL A 131 17.62 -0.26 32.96
CA VAL A 131 17.19 -1.60 32.55
C VAL A 131 16.43 -2.26 33.70
N GLY A 132 15.19 -2.68 33.44
CA GLY A 132 14.31 -3.33 34.42
C GLY A 132 13.45 -2.39 35.25
N GLU A 133 13.62 -1.07 35.12
CA GLU A 133 12.78 -0.06 35.81
C GLU A 133 11.37 0.00 35.21
N LYS A 134 11.27 -0.14 33.88
CA LYS A 134 10.01 -0.16 33.14
C LYS A 134 9.86 -1.43 32.33
N THR A 135 8.67 -2.00 32.38
CA THR A 135 8.27 -3.15 31.56
C THR A 135 7.72 -2.74 30.20
N THR A 136 7.32 -1.47 30.04
CA THR A 136 6.76 -0.91 28.80
C THR A 136 7.28 0.51 28.58
N ILE A 137 7.53 0.85 27.31
CA ILE A 137 7.92 2.20 26.88
C ILE A 137 6.74 2.82 26.13
N ASP A 138 6.14 3.85 26.71
CA ASP A 138 5.11 4.63 26.03
C ASP A 138 5.78 5.73 25.19
N ILE A 139 5.46 5.76 23.89
CA ILE A 139 5.93 6.80 22.96
C ILE A 139 4.74 7.58 22.45
N SER A 140 4.75 8.89 22.67
CA SER A 140 3.75 9.83 22.16
C SER A 140 4.29 10.53 20.92
N PHE A 141 3.65 10.27 19.77
CA PHE A 141 4.00 10.92 18.51
C PHE A 141 3.08 12.12 18.25
N LEU A 142 3.66 13.29 18.13
CA LEU A 142 2.99 14.50 17.66
C LEU A 142 3.28 14.69 16.19
N VAL A 143 2.23 14.66 15.37
CA VAL A 143 2.31 14.88 13.93
C VAL A 143 1.58 16.19 13.60
N LYS A 144 2.27 17.11 12.92
CA LYS A 144 1.71 18.37 12.44
C LYS A 144 1.93 18.49 10.93
N ASN A 145 0.95 19.05 10.22
CA ASN A 145 1.12 19.46 8.84
C ASN A 145 0.93 20.98 8.74
N ASN A 146 1.97 21.73 8.39
CA ASN A 146 1.89 23.21 8.33
C ASN A 146 1.64 23.76 6.92
N ALA A 147 1.57 22.91 5.90
CA ALA A 147 1.37 23.34 4.52
C ALA A 147 0.12 22.70 3.91
N GLU A 148 0.17 22.32 2.64
CA GLU A 148 -0.98 21.75 1.95
C GLU A 148 -1.32 20.34 2.45
N ARG A 149 -2.53 19.86 2.13
CA ARG A 149 -3.04 18.57 2.61
C ARG A 149 -2.11 17.42 2.21
N ALA A 150 -1.58 16.71 3.21
CA ALA A 150 -0.90 15.43 3.03
C ALA A 150 -1.91 14.28 3.05
N TYR A 151 -2.22 13.77 1.87
CA TYR A 151 -3.11 12.64 1.70
C TYR A 151 -2.30 11.34 1.74
N GLU A 152 -2.84 10.28 2.36
CA GLU A 152 -2.13 9.01 2.59
C GLU A 152 -0.83 9.17 3.39
N ALA A 153 -0.77 10.21 4.22
CA ALA A 153 0.30 10.37 5.20
C ALA A 153 0.35 9.11 6.08
N THR A 154 1.53 8.49 6.13
CA THR A 154 1.77 7.23 6.84
C THR A 154 2.93 7.45 7.80
N LEU A 155 2.77 7.02 9.05
CA LEU A 155 3.84 7.01 10.05
C LEU A 155 4.53 5.65 9.99
N PHE A 156 5.85 5.68 9.77
CA PHE A 156 6.71 4.50 9.84
C PHE A 156 7.50 4.54 11.15
N ILE A 157 7.50 3.45 11.90
CA ILE A 157 8.24 3.30 13.14
C ILE A 157 9.18 2.12 12.96
N GLU A 158 10.47 2.38 13.13
CA GLU A 158 11.52 1.37 13.17
C GLU A 158 11.96 1.17 14.62
N TYR A 159 12.08 -0.08 15.03
CA TYR A 159 12.48 -0.45 16.38
C TYR A 159 13.36 -1.70 16.34
N ASN A 160 14.19 -1.87 17.37
CA ASN A 160 15.03 -3.06 17.50
C ASN A 160 14.19 -4.23 18.02
N SER A 161 13.91 -5.21 17.15
CA SER A 161 13.14 -6.40 17.49
C SER A 161 13.86 -7.38 18.42
N ASP A 162 15.17 -7.24 18.59
CA ASP A 162 15.95 -8.08 19.51
C ASP A 162 15.81 -7.59 20.97
N GLU A 163 15.38 -6.35 21.18
CA GLU A 163 15.29 -5.70 22.48
C GLU A 163 13.85 -5.36 22.89
N LEU A 164 12.97 -5.09 21.93
CA LEU A 164 11.60 -4.65 22.17
C LEU A 164 10.59 -5.62 21.54
N ASP A 165 9.57 -5.97 22.33
CA ASP A 165 8.41 -6.73 21.86
C ASP A 165 7.56 -5.92 20.85
N ILE A 166 6.61 -6.62 20.21
CA ILE A 166 5.73 -6.07 19.17
C ILE A 166 5.04 -4.78 19.68
N PRO A 167 5.22 -3.63 19.00
CA PRO A 167 4.64 -2.36 19.43
C PRO A 167 3.12 -2.40 19.33
N ILE A 168 2.46 -1.85 20.35
CA ILE A 168 1.00 -1.74 20.42
C ILE A 168 0.61 -0.27 20.20
N LEU A 169 -0.15 0.01 19.14
CA LEU A 169 -0.66 1.35 18.88
C LEU A 169 -2.00 1.55 19.59
N ILE A 170 -2.03 2.44 20.59
CA ILE A 170 -3.25 2.78 21.34
C ILE A 170 -3.72 4.18 20.92
N ARG A 171 -4.91 4.27 20.31
CA ARG A 171 -5.57 5.56 20.05
C ARG A 171 -6.20 6.06 21.36
N LYS A 172 -5.66 7.11 21.96
CA LYS A 172 -6.36 7.86 23.02
C LYS A 172 -7.29 8.89 22.37
N ASP A 173 -8.59 8.81 22.65
CA ASP A 173 -9.62 9.70 22.10
C ASP A 173 -9.73 11.06 22.84
N SER A 174 -8.89 11.29 23.85
CA SER A 174 -8.86 12.54 24.61
C SER A 174 -7.82 13.51 24.03
N PRO A 175 -8.10 14.82 23.96
CA PRO A 175 -7.08 15.81 23.65
C PRO A 175 -6.00 15.75 24.74
N VAL A 176 -4.79 15.36 24.36
CA VAL A 176 -3.62 15.43 25.25
C VAL A 176 -3.25 16.90 25.36
N ASN A 177 -3.35 17.47 26.57
CA ASN A 177 -2.93 18.84 26.81
C ASN A 177 -1.40 18.90 26.78
N ILE A 178 -0.86 19.78 25.92
CA ILE A 178 0.54 19.73 25.47
C ILE A 178 1.45 20.51 26.41
N ASP A 179 0.90 21.46 27.19
CA ASP A 179 1.67 22.26 28.14
C ASP A 179 2.06 21.50 29.41
N ASP A 180 1.51 20.31 29.64
CA ASP A 180 1.83 19.46 30.79
C ASP A 180 3.16 18.68 30.62
N PHE A 181 3.79 18.76 29.43
CA PHE A 181 5.01 18.02 29.08
C PHE A 181 6.21 18.95 28.76
N LYS A 182 6.14 20.22 29.16
CA LYS A 182 7.26 21.17 29.07
C LYS A 182 8.20 21.05 30.25
#